data_AF-A0A256I1M9-F1
#
_entry.id   AF-A0A256I1M9-F1
#
_cell.length_a   1.000
_cell.length_b   1.000
_cell.length_c   1.000
_cell.angle_alpha   90.00
_cell.angle_beta   90.00
_cell.angle_gamma   90.00
#
_symmetry.space_group_name_H-M   'P 1'
#
loop_
_entity.id
_entity.type
_entity.pdbx_description
1 polymer ?
#
loop_
_entity_poly.entity_id
_entity_poly.type
_entity_poly.pdbx_seq_one_letter_code
_entity_poly.pdbx_strand_id
1 'polypeptide(L)'
;MSSDIRFTDFKSDKQPTWCPGCGDFGTMNGMMKALAETGNDPDNTFVVAGIGCSGKIGTYMHSYALHGVHGRALPVGTGVKMARPDIEVMVAGGDGDGYSIGAGHFVHAVRRNVDMTYVVMDNRIYGLTKGQASPTSREDFETSTTPDGPKQPPVNPHALALASGATFIAQSFSSDALRHQEIIQKAVEHDGFGFVNVYSPCVTFNDVDTYDYFRDSLVDLKETDHDPADRGDAKDVILDSEKEHQGVIYQNEESVPYHEQHGVDEDMSVIPDGAPEGATDLVREFY
;
A
#
# COMPACT_ATOMS: atom_id res chain seq x y z
N MET A 1 0.02 -14.37 24.53
CA MET A 1 -1.17 -13.81 23.86
C MET A 1 -1.72 -14.94 23.01
N SER A 2 -2.88 -15.47 23.37
CA SER A 2 -3.67 -16.36 22.52
C SER A 2 -4.86 -15.52 22.12
N SER A 3 -4.75 -14.86 20.99
CA SER A 3 -5.91 -14.34 20.29
C SER A 3 -6.03 -15.21 19.04
N ASP A 4 -7.02 -16.10 19.03
CA ASP A 4 -7.38 -16.90 17.86
C ASP A 4 -8.06 -15.99 16.81
N ILE A 5 -7.38 -14.89 16.42
CA ILE A 5 -7.86 -13.97 15.39
C ILE A 5 -7.87 -14.72 14.07
N ARG A 6 -9.03 -14.75 13.44
CA ARG A 6 -9.24 -15.34 12.13
C ARG A 6 -9.39 -14.22 11.12
N PHE A 7 -8.98 -14.48 9.88
CA PHE A 7 -9.21 -13.52 8.79
C PHE A 7 -10.70 -13.15 8.61
N THR A 8 -11.62 -14.00 9.06
CA THR A 8 -13.07 -13.72 9.06
C THR A 8 -13.46 -12.60 10.02
N ASP A 9 -12.67 -12.33 11.05
CA ASP A 9 -12.94 -11.28 12.03
C ASP A 9 -12.71 -9.89 11.40
N PHE A 10 -11.87 -9.80 10.36
CA PHE A 10 -11.68 -8.63 9.51
C PHE A 10 -12.73 -8.48 8.39
N LYS A 11 -13.74 -9.35 8.28
CA LYS A 11 -14.82 -9.20 7.28
C LYS A 11 -15.94 -8.31 7.84
N SER A 12 -16.26 -7.22 7.14
CA SER A 12 -17.41 -6.39 7.50
C SER A 12 -18.75 -7.04 7.15
N ASP A 13 -19.83 -6.46 7.67
CA ASP A 13 -21.21 -6.80 7.29
C ASP A 13 -21.61 -6.23 5.91
N LYS A 14 -20.76 -5.39 5.31
CA LYS A 14 -21.03 -4.75 4.02
C LYS A 14 -20.61 -5.65 2.87
N GLN A 15 -21.50 -5.78 1.90
CA GLN A 15 -21.24 -6.54 0.68
C GLN A 15 -20.37 -5.70 -0.27
N PRO A 16 -19.22 -6.22 -0.74
CA PRO A 16 -18.42 -5.53 -1.73
C PRO A 16 -19.20 -5.30 -3.03
N THR A 17 -19.18 -4.07 -3.54
CA THR A 17 -19.86 -3.69 -4.80
C THR A 17 -18.93 -3.67 -6.01
N TRP A 18 -17.78 -4.33 -5.94
CA TRP A 18 -16.87 -4.44 -7.09
C TRP A 18 -17.47 -5.33 -8.17
N CYS A 19 -17.03 -5.14 -9.42
CA CYS A 19 -17.48 -5.96 -10.54
C CYS A 19 -17.15 -7.44 -10.29
N PRO A 20 -18.03 -8.39 -10.66
CA PRO A 20 -17.71 -9.81 -10.61
C PRO A 20 -16.42 -10.11 -11.39
N GLY A 21 -15.42 -10.68 -10.72
CA GLY A 21 -14.09 -10.95 -11.30
C GLY A 21 -13.08 -9.82 -11.12
N CYS A 22 -13.37 -8.75 -10.38
CA CYS A 22 -12.39 -7.73 -10.06
C CYS A 22 -11.24 -8.26 -9.18
N GLY A 23 -10.01 -7.87 -9.48
CA GLY A 23 -8.82 -8.23 -8.69
C GLY A 23 -8.86 -7.77 -7.24
N ASP A 24 -9.55 -6.67 -6.93
CA ASP A 24 -9.60 -6.07 -5.58
C ASP A 24 -10.16 -7.04 -4.53
N PHE A 25 -11.00 -8.01 -4.94
CA PHE A 25 -11.45 -9.10 -4.06
C PHE A 25 -10.30 -9.96 -3.56
N GLY A 26 -9.36 -10.31 -4.45
CA GLY A 26 -8.17 -11.09 -4.12
C GLY A 26 -7.25 -10.31 -3.19
N THR A 27 -7.01 -9.03 -3.53
CA THR A 27 -6.17 -8.13 -2.72
C THR A 27 -6.70 -7.98 -1.30
N MET A 28 -7.99 -7.67 -1.16
CA MET A 28 -8.63 -7.53 0.15
C MET A 28 -8.56 -8.82 0.98
N ASN A 29 -8.79 -9.99 0.36
CA ASN A 29 -8.67 -11.26 1.07
C ASN A 29 -7.23 -11.54 1.55
N GLY A 30 -6.22 -11.19 0.75
CA GLY A 30 -4.82 -11.32 1.14
C GLY A 30 -4.47 -10.43 2.33
N MET A 31 -4.91 -9.17 2.29
CA MET A 31 -4.74 -8.22 3.41
C MET A 31 -5.37 -8.73 4.72
N MET A 32 -6.62 -9.19 4.69
CA MET A 32 -7.29 -9.72 5.88
C MET A 32 -6.58 -10.94 6.48
N LYS A 33 -6.07 -11.84 5.62
CA LYS A 33 -5.33 -13.02 6.07
C LYS A 33 -3.97 -12.64 6.62
N ALA A 34 -3.26 -11.72 5.97
CA ALA A 34 -1.96 -11.26 6.45
C ALA A 34 -2.08 -10.67 7.86
N LEU A 35 -3.03 -9.76 8.08
CA LEU A 35 -3.29 -9.17 9.40
C LEU A 35 -3.58 -10.23 10.47
N ALA A 36 -4.44 -11.20 10.17
CA ALA A 36 -4.77 -12.26 11.13
C ALA A 36 -3.55 -13.13 11.48
N GLU A 37 -2.72 -13.47 10.50
CA GLU A 37 -1.53 -14.31 10.69
C GLU A 37 -0.38 -13.59 11.39
N THR A 38 -0.27 -12.27 11.23
CA THR A 38 0.68 -11.44 12.00
C THR A 38 0.16 -11.10 13.40
N GLY A 39 -0.99 -11.65 13.80
CA GLY A 39 -1.58 -11.46 15.13
C GLY A 39 -2.25 -10.10 15.35
N ASN A 40 -2.46 -9.32 14.29
CA ASN A 40 -3.18 -8.06 14.37
C ASN A 40 -4.66 -8.30 14.66
N ASP A 41 -5.26 -7.41 15.44
CA ASP A 41 -6.66 -7.43 15.83
C ASP A 41 -7.41 -6.26 15.17
N PRO A 42 -8.68 -6.45 14.73
CA PRO A 42 -9.51 -5.37 14.17
C PRO A 42 -9.58 -4.09 15.02
N ASP A 43 -9.58 -4.19 16.35
CA ASP A 43 -9.67 -3.05 17.27
C ASP A 43 -8.35 -2.27 17.36
N ASN A 44 -7.23 -2.88 16.96
CA ASN A 44 -5.90 -2.26 16.89
C ASN A 44 -5.39 -2.13 15.45
N THR A 45 -6.29 -2.16 14.46
CA THR A 45 -5.95 -1.96 13.04
C THR A 45 -6.72 -0.76 12.51
N PHE A 46 -6.04 0.10 11.74
CA PHE A 46 -6.62 1.25 11.09
C PHE A 46 -6.38 1.21 9.56
N VAL A 47 -7.45 1.10 8.78
CA VAL A 47 -7.40 1.12 7.32
C VAL A 47 -7.66 2.53 6.79
N VAL A 48 -6.71 3.11 6.07
CA VAL A 48 -6.88 4.40 5.39
C VAL A 48 -6.94 4.20 3.89
N ALA A 49 -8.03 4.64 3.26
CA ALA A 49 -8.24 4.43 1.83
C ALA A 49 -8.40 5.76 1.08
N GLY A 50 -7.85 5.84 -0.13
CA GLY A 50 -8.03 6.95 -1.06
C GLY A 50 -9.37 6.88 -1.81
N ILE A 51 -9.48 7.53 -2.97
CA ILE A 51 -10.68 7.48 -3.83
C ILE A 51 -10.42 6.61 -5.06
N GLY A 52 -11.31 5.66 -5.31
CA GLY A 52 -11.25 4.74 -6.45
C GLY A 52 -12.12 3.50 -6.22
N CYS A 53 -12.09 2.54 -7.14
CA CYS A 53 -12.66 1.21 -6.86
C CYS A 53 -11.94 0.62 -5.65
N SER A 54 -10.61 0.62 -5.69
CA SER A 54 -9.71 0.24 -4.59
C SER A 54 -10.02 0.98 -3.28
N GLY A 55 -10.34 2.27 -3.34
CA GLY A 55 -10.65 3.12 -2.19
C GLY A 55 -11.84 2.62 -1.34
N LYS A 56 -12.74 1.82 -1.91
CA LYS A 56 -13.87 1.24 -1.16
C LYS A 56 -13.47 0.16 -0.15
N ILE A 57 -12.23 -0.34 -0.20
CA ILE A 57 -11.76 -1.44 0.65
C ILE A 57 -11.97 -1.19 2.15
N GLY A 58 -11.79 0.04 2.62
CA GLY A 58 -12.03 0.42 4.02
C GLY A 58 -13.50 0.29 4.46
N THR A 59 -14.45 0.21 3.53
CA THR A 59 -15.86 -0.07 3.83
C THR A 59 -16.12 -1.58 4.00
N TYR A 60 -15.26 -2.43 3.46
CA TYR A 60 -15.47 -3.87 3.38
C TYR A 60 -14.65 -4.66 4.41
N MET A 61 -13.61 -4.05 4.97
CA MET A 61 -12.83 -4.58 6.08
C MET A 61 -13.43 -4.12 7.42
N HIS A 62 -13.57 -5.04 8.36
CA HIS A 62 -13.93 -4.75 9.75
C HIS A 62 -12.66 -4.36 10.52
N SER A 63 -12.54 -3.07 10.77
CA SER A 63 -11.45 -2.42 11.53
C SER A 63 -11.85 -0.95 11.71
N TYR A 64 -11.05 -0.15 12.41
CA TYR A 64 -11.16 1.30 12.25
C TYR A 64 -10.79 1.67 10.82
N ALA A 65 -11.57 2.57 10.18
CA ALA A 65 -11.31 2.94 8.81
C ALA A 65 -11.64 4.39 8.50
N LEU A 66 -10.86 4.98 7.59
CA LEU A 66 -11.11 6.31 7.04
C LEU A 66 -11.01 6.25 5.51
N HIS A 67 -12.14 6.55 4.86
CA HIS A 67 -12.19 6.77 3.41
C HIS A 67 -11.97 8.27 3.17
N GLY A 68 -10.75 8.62 2.77
CA GLY A 68 -10.29 9.99 2.66
C GLY A 68 -10.69 10.67 1.37
N VAL A 69 -9.88 11.64 0.96
CA VAL A 69 -10.02 12.29 -0.35
C VAL A 69 -8.92 11.82 -1.30
N HIS A 70 -9.15 12.01 -2.60
CA HIS A 70 -8.32 11.41 -3.65
C HIS A 70 -6.84 11.81 -3.51
N GLY A 71 -5.97 10.80 -3.46
CA GLY A 71 -4.52 10.93 -3.31
C GLY A 71 -4.06 11.41 -1.93
N ARG A 72 -4.91 11.36 -0.90
CA ARG A 72 -4.57 11.80 0.47
C ARG A 72 -4.60 10.66 1.50
N ALA A 73 -4.64 9.40 1.07
CA ALA A 73 -4.59 8.26 1.97
C ALA A 73 -3.29 8.24 2.79
N LEU A 74 -2.13 8.40 2.13
CA LEU A 74 -0.82 8.40 2.80
C LEU A 74 -0.60 9.51 3.84
N PRO A 75 -0.93 10.80 3.60
CA PRO A 75 -0.79 11.80 4.65
C PRO A 75 -1.74 11.56 5.83
N VAL A 76 -2.94 11.02 5.58
CA VAL A 76 -3.86 10.63 6.66
C VAL A 76 -3.30 9.45 7.45
N GLY A 77 -2.86 8.37 6.78
CA GLY A 77 -2.24 7.21 7.42
C GLY A 77 -0.99 7.57 8.21
N THR A 78 -0.17 8.49 7.68
CA THR A 78 0.97 9.06 8.41
C THR A 78 0.50 9.72 9.71
N GLY A 79 -0.53 10.57 9.66
CA GLY A 79 -1.07 11.21 10.86
C GLY A 79 -1.58 10.21 11.89
N VAL A 80 -2.27 9.16 11.44
CA VAL A 80 -2.76 8.08 12.32
C VAL A 80 -1.59 7.37 13.00
N LYS A 81 -0.61 6.87 12.24
CA LYS A 81 0.52 6.13 12.80
C LYS A 81 1.39 6.99 13.72
N MET A 82 1.59 8.27 13.38
CA MET A 82 2.35 9.20 14.22
C MET A 82 1.62 9.54 15.53
N ALA A 83 0.28 9.51 15.55
CA ALA A 83 -0.50 9.75 16.75
C ALA A 83 -0.66 8.49 17.62
N ARG A 84 -0.67 7.32 16.98
CA ARG A 84 -0.80 5.99 17.60
C ARG A 84 0.25 5.03 17.03
N PRO A 85 1.50 5.08 17.52
CA PRO A 85 2.57 4.20 17.04
C PRO A 85 2.29 2.72 17.29
N ASP A 86 1.47 2.41 18.29
CA ASP A 86 1.15 1.07 18.79
C ASP A 86 0.13 0.28 17.96
N ILE A 87 -0.57 0.93 17.02
CA ILE A 87 -1.58 0.27 16.17
C ILE A 87 -1.04 -0.03 14.76
N GLU A 88 -1.64 -1.03 14.12
CA GLU A 88 -1.37 -1.35 12.73
C GLU A 88 -2.07 -0.35 11.80
N VAL A 89 -1.36 0.16 10.79
CA VAL A 89 -1.91 1.12 9.83
C VAL A 89 -1.73 0.61 8.41
N MET A 90 -2.85 0.20 7.81
CA MET A 90 -2.91 -0.24 6.42
C MET A 90 -3.42 0.90 5.56
N VAL A 91 -2.59 1.40 4.65
CA VAL A 91 -3.01 2.38 3.64
C VAL A 91 -3.30 1.64 2.34
N ALA A 92 -4.40 1.97 1.67
CA ALA A 92 -4.78 1.35 0.42
C ALA A 92 -5.26 2.36 -0.63
N GLY A 93 -4.92 2.11 -1.90
CA GLY A 93 -5.31 2.97 -3.01
C GLY A 93 -5.16 2.29 -4.35
N GLY A 94 -5.57 2.97 -5.42
CA GLY A 94 -5.29 2.54 -6.79
C GLY A 94 -4.03 3.23 -7.31
N ASP A 95 -3.51 2.73 -8.43
CA ASP A 95 -2.45 3.36 -9.23
C ASP A 95 -2.67 4.87 -9.48
N GLY A 96 -3.87 5.29 -9.85
CA GLY A 96 -4.21 6.70 -10.01
C GLY A 96 -4.20 7.52 -8.73
N ASP A 97 -4.74 6.95 -7.67
CA ASP A 97 -4.78 7.59 -6.36
C ASP A 97 -3.36 7.79 -5.81
N GLY A 98 -2.52 6.76 -5.91
CA GLY A 98 -1.15 6.75 -5.38
C GLY A 98 -0.13 7.46 -6.27
N TYR A 99 -0.11 7.19 -7.57
CA TYR A 99 0.96 7.60 -8.48
C TYR A 99 0.60 8.77 -9.40
N SER A 100 -0.66 9.24 -9.38
CA SER A 100 -1.04 10.49 -10.05
C SER A 100 -1.16 11.61 -9.02
N ILE A 101 -2.37 11.88 -8.53
CA ILE A 101 -2.64 12.98 -7.59
C ILE A 101 -1.95 12.79 -6.23
N GLY A 102 -1.63 11.55 -5.85
CA GLY A 102 -0.94 11.19 -4.61
C GLY A 102 0.58 11.13 -4.69
N ALA A 103 1.18 11.26 -5.88
CA ALA A 103 2.61 10.96 -6.09
C ALA A 103 3.55 11.75 -5.17
N GLY A 104 3.25 13.03 -4.94
CA GLY A 104 4.04 13.87 -4.02
C GLY A 104 4.01 13.35 -2.58
N HIS A 105 2.88 12.79 -2.13
CA HIS A 105 2.79 12.19 -0.82
C HIS A 105 3.46 10.82 -0.75
N PHE A 106 3.38 10.02 -1.83
CA PHE A 106 4.09 8.74 -1.94
C PHE A 106 5.59 8.91 -1.70
N VAL A 107 6.23 9.81 -2.44
CA VAL A 107 7.67 10.11 -2.29
C VAL A 107 8.03 10.45 -0.84
N HIS A 108 7.19 11.23 -0.15
CA HIS A 108 7.48 11.67 1.20
C HIS A 108 7.09 10.68 2.30
N ALA A 109 6.12 9.78 2.06
CA ALA A 109 5.81 8.69 2.97
C ALA A 109 6.97 7.68 2.98
N VAL A 110 7.41 7.28 1.77
CA VAL A 110 8.58 6.43 1.56
C VAL A 110 9.82 7.02 2.22
N ARG A 111 10.15 8.28 1.92
CA ARG A 111 11.36 8.92 2.45
C ARG A 111 11.37 9.06 3.98
N ARG A 112 10.20 9.20 4.59
CA ARG A 112 10.09 9.27 6.06
C ARG A 112 10.24 7.90 6.70
N ASN A 113 10.03 6.80 5.97
CA ASN A 113 10.01 5.47 6.54
C ASN A 113 8.98 5.34 7.69
N VAL A 114 7.78 5.90 7.49
CA VAL A 114 6.70 5.79 8.49
C VAL A 114 6.25 4.33 8.54
N ASP A 115 6.17 3.79 9.75
CA ASP A 115 5.84 2.39 10.03
C ASP A 115 4.37 2.04 9.68
N MET A 116 4.11 1.82 8.40
CA MET A 116 2.78 1.53 7.88
C MET A 116 2.91 0.78 6.55
N THR A 117 1.93 -0.07 6.26
CA THR A 117 1.90 -0.81 4.98
C THR A 117 1.06 -0.06 3.95
N TYR A 118 1.59 0.17 2.76
CA TYR A 118 0.85 0.74 1.63
C TYR A 118 0.63 -0.27 0.53
N VAL A 119 -0.63 -0.62 0.29
CA VAL A 119 -1.07 -1.57 -0.72
C VAL A 119 -1.70 -0.84 -1.89
N VAL A 120 -1.03 -0.86 -3.05
CA VAL A 120 -1.56 -0.26 -4.27
C VAL A 120 -2.18 -1.32 -5.15
N MET A 121 -3.49 -1.22 -5.38
CA MET A 121 -4.23 -2.04 -6.34
C MET A 121 -4.00 -1.47 -7.74
N ASP A 122 -2.93 -1.90 -8.39
CA ASP A 122 -2.53 -1.48 -9.72
C ASP A 122 -3.29 -2.29 -10.77
N ASN A 123 -4.31 -1.65 -11.33
CA ASN A 123 -5.13 -2.19 -12.42
C ASN A 123 -4.86 -1.49 -13.75
N ARG A 124 -3.85 -0.61 -13.77
CA ARG A 124 -3.41 0.20 -14.91
C ARG A 124 -4.50 1.03 -15.55
N ILE A 125 -5.55 1.43 -14.80
CA ILE A 125 -6.69 2.18 -15.32
C ILE A 125 -7.54 2.87 -14.24
N TYR A 126 -8.14 4.02 -14.55
CA TYR A 126 -9.12 4.64 -13.64
C TYR A 126 -10.50 3.97 -13.77
N GLY A 127 -10.67 2.84 -13.08
CA GLY A 127 -11.90 2.04 -13.15
C GLY A 127 -13.16 2.78 -12.68
N LEU A 128 -13.12 3.47 -11.53
CA LEU A 128 -14.30 4.10 -10.93
C LEU A 128 -14.88 5.23 -11.80
N THR A 129 -14.00 5.97 -12.48
CA THR A 129 -14.37 7.08 -13.38
C THR A 129 -14.62 6.62 -14.81
N LYS A 130 -14.71 5.30 -15.04
CA LYS A 130 -15.08 4.64 -16.29
C LYS A 130 -13.99 4.56 -17.37
N GLY A 131 -12.76 4.23 -16.97
CA GLY A 131 -11.73 3.76 -17.89
C GLY A 131 -10.97 4.87 -18.59
N GLN A 132 -10.32 5.74 -17.82
CA GLN A 132 -9.27 6.64 -18.32
C GLN A 132 -7.90 6.02 -18.04
N ALA A 133 -6.90 6.35 -18.86
CA ALA A 133 -5.52 5.95 -18.60
C ALA A 133 -5.04 6.44 -17.23
N SER A 134 -4.31 5.57 -16.54
CA SER A 134 -3.61 5.85 -15.29
C SER A 134 -2.11 6.09 -15.55
N PRO A 135 -1.32 6.49 -14.54
CA PRO A 135 0.13 6.58 -14.67
C PRO A 135 0.83 5.26 -15.00
N THR A 136 0.19 4.11 -14.76
CA THR A 136 0.75 2.77 -15.01
C THR A 136 0.17 2.12 -16.28
N SER A 137 -0.73 2.80 -16.99
CA SER A 137 -1.22 2.35 -18.30
C SER A 137 -0.10 2.25 -19.33
N ARG A 138 -0.18 1.23 -20.21
CA ARG A 138 0.75 1.07 -21.33
C ARG A 138 0.67 2.24 -22.30
N GLU A 139 1.77 2.54 -22.99
CA GLU A 139 1.89 3.72 -23.87
C GLU A 139 0.84 3.75 -25.00
N ASP A 140 0.49 2.56 -25.48
CA ASP A 140 -0.40 2.28 -26.60
C ASP A 140 -1.81 1.85 -26.16
N PHE A 141 -2.10 1.85 -24.86
CA PHE A 141 -3.40 1.43 -24.35
C PHE A 141 -4.49 2.47 -24.63
N GLU A 142 -5.38 2.14 -25.57
CA GLU A 142 -6.49 3.00 -25.96
C GLU A 142 -7.54 3.09 -24.86
N THR A 143 -7.90 4.32 -24.46
CA THR A 143 -8.95 4.57 -23.47
C THR A 143 -9.92 5.64 -23.93
N SER A 144 -11.01 5.82 -23.19
CA SER A 144 -12.05 6.82 -23.50
C SER A 144 -11.51 8.25 -23.68
N THR A 145 -10.42 8.61 -22.99
CA THR A 145 -9.78 9.93 -23.06
C THR A 145 -8.46 9.94 -23.82
N THR A 146 -7.92 8.76 -24.14
CA THR A 146 -6.67 8.57 -24.90
C THR A 146 -6.90 7.56 -26.02
N PRO A 147 -7.65 7.92 -27.08
CA PRO A 147 -8.04 6.98 -28.13
C PRO A 147 -6.87 6.46 -28.98
N ASP A 148 -5.70 7.11 -28.94
CA ASP A 148 -4.48 6.64 -29.60
C ASP A 148 -3.43 6.17 -28.58
N GLY A 149 -3.84 5.80 -27.36
CA GLY A 149 -2.97 5.57 -26.23
C GLY A 149 -2.48 6.87 -25.56
N PRO A 150 -1.98 6.80 -24.30
CA PRO A 150 -1.43 7.97 -23.61
C PRO A 150 -0.14 8.51 -24.25
N LYS A 151 0.58 7.71 -25.06
CA LYS A 151 1.84 8.09 -25.72
C LYS A 151 2.91 8.59 -24.74
N GLN A 152 2.89 8.02 -23.54
CA GLN A 152 3.78 8.33 -22.44
C GLN A 152 4.21 7.01 -21.79
N PRO A 153 5.49 6.85 -21.42
CA PRO A 153 5.95 5.67 -20.69
C PRO A 153 5.23 5.56 -19.35
N PRO A 154 4.85 4.35 -18.93
CA PRO A 154 4.25 4.14 -17.61
C PRO A 154 5.26 4.50 -16.52
N VAL A 155 4.74 5.06 -15.43
CA VAL A 155 5.50 5.22 -14.19
C VAL A 155 5.84 3.83 -13.66
N ASN A 156 7.12 3.58 -13.39
CA ASN A 156 7.57 2.40 -12.66
C ASN A 156 7.48 2.70 -11.14
N PRO A 157 6.51 2.11 -10.42
CA PRO A 157 6.27 2.44 -9.03
C PRO A 157 7.42 1.96 -8.11
N HIS A 158 8.07 0.86 -8.44
CA HIS A 158 9.23 0.36 -7.69
C HIS A 158 10.45 1.26 -7.85
N ALA A 159 10.71 1.75 -9.08
CA ALA A 159 11.78 2.71 -9.32
C ALA A 159 11.53 4.02 -8.55
N LEU A 160 10.27 4.50 -8.53
CA LEU A 160 9.87 5.65 -7.75
C LEU A 160 10.10 5.43 -6.24
N ALA A 161 9.74 4.25 -5.72
CA ALA A 161 9.95 3.87 -4.32
C ALA A 161 11.45 3.81 -3.98
N LEU A 162 12.23 3.09 -4.79
CA LEU A 162 13.68 2.94 -4.58
C LEU A 162 14.41 4.29 -4.63
N ALA A 163 14.05 5.15 -5.58
CA ALA A 163 14.60 6.50 -5.71
C ALA A 163 14.19 7.41 -4.53
N SER A 164 13.01 7.17 -3.94
CA SER A 164 12.53 7.90 -2.76
C SER A 164 13.16 7.41 -1.45
N GLY A 165 13.91 6.29 -1.48
CA GLY A 165 14.60 5.75 -0.32
C GLY A 165 13.85 4.64 0.42
N ALA A 166 12.98 3.89 -0.26
CA ALA A 166 12.23 2.80 0.36
C ALA A 166 13.16 1.76 1.01
N THR A 167 12.72 1.25 2.16
CA THR A 167 13.36 0.18 2.92
C THR A 167 12.66 -1.17 2.69
N PHE A 168 11.45 -1.17 2.15
CA PHE A 168 10.73 -2.37 1.71
C PHE A 168 9.99 -2.08 0.40
N ILE A 169 10.16 -2.95 -0.59
CA ILE A 169 9.48 -2.90 -1.89
C ILE A 169 9.07 -4.32 -2.25
N ALA A 170 7.80 -4.53 -2.55
CA ALA A 170 7.32 -5.80 -3.07
C ALA A 170 6.29 -5.60 -4.18
N GLN A 171 6.13 -6.64 -5.00
CA GLN A 171 5.07 -6.74 -5.98
C GLN A 171 4.35 -8.08 -5.84
N SER A 172 3.03 -8.08 -5.99
CA SER A 172 2.22 -9.29 -5.93
C SER A 172 1.09 -9.30 -6.94
N PHE A 173 0.47 -10.46 -7.13
CA PHE A 173 -0.67 -10.63 -8.02
C PHE A 173 -1.90 -11.07 -7.24
N SER A 174 -3.02 -10.37 -7.42
CA SER A 174 -4.23 -10.59 -6.63
C SER A 174 -4.85 -11.98 -6.82
N SER A 175 -4.53 -12.70 -7.91
CA SER A 175 -5.02 -14.06 -8.16
C SER A 175 -4.18 -15.15 -7.49
N ASP A 176 -2.93 -14.86 -7.13
CA ASP A 176 -2.08 -15.79 -6.40
C ASP A 176 -2.26 -15.57 -4.89
N ALA A 177 -3.35 -16.12 -4.37
CA ALA A 177 -3.82 -15.80 -3.02
C ALA A 177 -2.81 -16.15 -1.91
N LEU A 178 -2.05 -17.23 -2.06
CA LEU A 178 -1.05 -17.63 -1.06
C LEU A 178 0.16 -16.71 -1.13
N ARG A 179 0.70 -16.50 -2.33
CA ARG A 179 1.88 -15.66 -2.51
C ARG A 179 1.60 -14.20 -2.16
N HIS A 180 0.43 -13.69 -2.53
CA HIS A 180 -0.01 -12.35 -2.16
C HIS A 180 -0.13 -12.19 -0.63
N GLN A 181 -0.71 -13.17 0.07
CA GLN A 181 -0.76 -13.17 1.53
C GLN A 181 0.65 -13.13 2.15
N GLU A 182 1.56 -14.01 1.72
CA GLU A 182 2.94 -14.06 2.22
C GLU A 182 3.65 -12.70 2.07
N ILE A 183 3.46 -12.03 0.94
CA ILE A 183 4.10 -10.74 0.65
C ILE A 183 3.54 -9.62 1.53
N ILE A 184 2.21 -9.58 1.74
CA ILE A 184 1.59 -8.58 2.62
C ILE A 184 2.01 -8.82 4.07
N GLN A 185 2.13 -10.07 4.53
CA GLN A 185 2.65 -10.38 5.87
C GLN A 185 4.03 -9.76 6.08
N LYS A 186 4.95 -9.99 5.14
CA LYS A 186 6.30 -9.40 5.21
C LYS A 186 6.31 -7.89 5.22
N ALA A 187 5.35 -7.25 4.54
CA ALA A 187 5.23 -5.79 4.54
C ALA A 187 4.71 -5.24 5.88
N VAL A 188 3.78 -5.97 6.51
CA VAL A 188 3.24 -5.65 7.84
C VAL A 188 4.29 -5.86 8.95
N GLU A 189 5.11 -6.90 8.82
CA GLU A 189 6.18 -7.20 9.78
C GLU A 189 7.45 -6.34 9.58
N HIS A 190 7.50 -5.53 8.52
CA HIS A 190 8.68 -4.70 8.23
C HIS A 190 8.69 -3.43 9.07
N ASP A 191 9.80 -3.19 9.77
CA ASP A 191 10.00 -1.99 10.58
C ASP A 191 10.17 -0.73 9.70
N GLY A 192 9.05 -0.11 9.29
CA GLY A 192 9.04 1.06 8.43
C GLY A 192 7.97 1.04 7.34
N PHE A 193 8.24 1.73 6.23
CA PHE A 193 7.23 1.87 5.17
C PHE A 193 7.19 0.63 4.26
N GLY A 194 6.25 -0.28 4.53
CA GLY A 194 6.00 -1.49 3.74
C GLY A 194 5.24 -1.20 2.44
N PHE A 195 5.95 -1.01 1.31
CA PHE A 195 5.30 -0.78 0.01
C PHE A 195 5.03 -2.08 -0.76
N VAL A 196 3.77 -2.30 -1.14
CA VAL A 196 3.36 -3.44 -1.99
C VAL A 196 2.53 -2.96 -3.18
N ASN A 197 3.07 -3.11 -4.38
CA ASN A 197 2.29 -3.00 -5.62
C ASN A 197 1.56 -4.32 -5.89
N VAL A 198 0.26 -4.27 -6.20
CA VAL A 198 -0.56 -5.45 -6.42
C VAL A 198 -1.21 -5.36 -7.79
N TYR A 199 -0.82 -6.25 -8.71
CA TYR A 199 -1.56 -6.41 -9.95
C TYR A 199 -2.97 -6.89 -9.66
N SER A 200 -3.94 -6.03 -9.94
CA SER A 200 -5.37 -6.22 -9.67
C SER A 200 -6.18 -6.05 -10.96
N PRO A 201 -6.44 -7.11 -11.74
CA PRO A 201 -7.07 -6.95 -13.05
C PRO A 201 -8.46 -6.26 -13.00
N CYS A 202 -8.66 -5.26 -13.85
CA CYS A 202 -9.94 -4.58 -14.04
C CYS A 202 -10.71 -5.19 -15.22
N VAL A 203 -11.45 -6.27 -14.95
CA VAL A 203 -12.21 -7.03 -15.97
C VAL A 203 -13.30 -6.23 -16.73
N THR A 204 -13.60 -5.00 -16.31
CA THR A 204 -14.62 -4.16 -16.94
C THR A 204 -14.04 -3.19 -17.97
N PHE A 205 -12.83 -2.68 -17.74
CA PHE A 205 -12.29 -1.57 -18.54
C PHE A 205 -10.86 -1.80 -19.04
N ASN A 206 -10.10 -2.73 -18.46
CA ASN A 206 -8.77 -3.10 -18.96
C ASN A 206 -8.80 -4.53 -19.48
N ASP A 207 -8.87 -4.65 -20.81
CA ASP A 207 -8.92 -5.91 -21.56
C ASP A 207 -7.54 -6.38 -22.05
N VAL A 208 -6.48 -5.62 -21.74
CA VAL A 208 -5.09 -5.95 -22.08
C VAL A 208 -4.37 -6.59 -20.89
N ASP A 209 -4.38 -5.93 -19.73
CA ASP A 209 -3.74 -6.41 -18.49
C ASP A 209 -4.68 -7.38 -17.74
N THR A 210 -4.98 -8.50 -18.39
CA THR A 210 -5.91 -9.52 -17.90
C THR A 210 -5.26 -10.49 -16.92
N TYR A 211 -6.08 -11.32 -16.27
CA TYR A 211 -5.57 -12.42 -15.45
C TYR A 211 -4.65 -13.36 -16.22
N ASP A 212 -4.99 -13.68 -17.47
CA ASP A 212 -4.21 -14.64 -18.26
C ASP A 212 -2.87 -14.02 -18.66
N TYR A 213 -2.85 -12.75 -19.04
CA TYR A 213 -1.61 -12.01 -19.27
C TYR A 213 -0.66 -12.11 -18.06
N PHE A 214 -1.14 -11.82 -16.85
CA PHE A 214 -0.28 -11.86 -15.67
C PHE A 214 0.15 -13.28 -15.32
N ARG A 215 -0.72 -14.29 -15.42
CA ARG A 215 -0.33 -15.70 -15.16
C ARG A 215 0.75 -16.21 -16.11
N ASP A 216 0.71 -15.76 -17.36
CA ASP A 216 1.63 -16.23 -18.39
C ASP A 216 2.98 -15.47 -18.37
N SER A 217 3.00 -14.25 -17.83
CA SER A 217 4.17 -13.36 -17.88
C SER A 217 4.89 -13.15 -16.54
N LEU A 218 4.22 -13.43 -15.41
CA LEU A 218 4.81 -13.20 -14.09
C LEU A 218 5.92 -14.20 -13.79
N VAL A 219 7.04 -13.66 -13.31
CA VAL A 219 8.17 -14.42 -12.76
C VAL A 219 8.17 -14.22 -11.25
N ASP A 220 8.02 -15.30 -10.48
CA ASP A 220 8.18 -15.24 -9.03
C ASP A 220 9.67 -15.20 -8.68
N LEU A 221 10.10 -14.14 -8.00
CA LEU A 221 11.48 -13.97 -7.55
C LEU A 221 11.94 -15.10 -6.61
N LYS A 222 11.02 -15.79 -5.93
CA LYS A 222 11.32 -16.98 -5.10
C LYS A 222 11.88 -18.16 -5.91
N GLU A 223 11.63 -18.18 -7.21
CA GLU A 223 12.12 -19.20 -8.14
C GLU A 223 13.41 -18.77 -8.85
N THR A 224 13.99 -17.64 -8.45
CA THR A 224 15.21 -17.06 -9.01
C THR A 224 16.30 -16.96 -7.93
N ASP A 225 17.51 -16.56 -8.33
CA ASP A 225 18.63 -16.30 -7.41
C ASP A 225 18.59 -14.88 -6.80
N HIS A 226 17.46 -14.16 -6.91
CA HIS A 226 17.29 -12.79 -6.41
C HIS A 226 17.48 -12.68 -4.90
N ASP A 227 18.39 -11.81 -4.46
CA ASP A 227 18.56 -11.45 -3.05
C ASP A 227 17.82 -10.14 -2.72
N PRO A 228 16.71 -10.17 -1.93
CA PRO A 228 16.01 -8.95 -1.53
C PRO A 228 16.81 -8.04 -0.61
N ALA A 229 17.88 -8.52 0.03
CA ALA A 229 18.77 -7.68 0.83
C ALA A 229 19.79 -6.90 -0.02
N ASP A 230 20.05 -7.33 -1.26
CA ASP A 230 20.98 -6.66 -2.17
C ASP A 230 20.26 -5.56 -2.98
N ARG A 231 20.68 -4.31 -2.75
CA ARG A 231 20.13 -3.15 -3.46
C ARG A 231 20.51 -3.12 -4.94
N GLY A 232 21.60 -3.78 -5.32
CA GLY A 232 22.01 -4.03 -6.71
C GLY A 232 21.02 -4.94 -7.42
N ASP A 233 20.77 -6.12 -6.85
CA ASP A 233 19.79 -7.09 -7.38
C ASP A 233 18.39 -6.46 -7.51
N ALA A 234 17.97 -5.72 -6.48
CA ALA A 234 16.72 -4.97 -6.53
C ALA A 234 16.65 -3.99 -7.71
N LYS A 235 17.76 -3.31 -8.06
CA LYS A 235 17.77 -2.41 -9.24
C LYS A 235 17.64 -3.18 -10.54
N ASP A 236 18.32 -4.31 -10.65
CA ASP A 236 18.29 -5.12 -11.86
C ASP A 236 16.86 -5.64 -12.11
N VAL A 237 16.19 -6.14 -11.07
CA VAL A 237 14.76 -6.54 -11.13
C VAL A 237 13.85 -5.35 -11.48
N ILE A 238 14.08 -4.18 -10.86
CA ILE A 238 13.22 -2.99 -11.08
C ILE A 238 13.37 -2.42 -12.49
N LEU A 239 14.56 -2.50 -13.08
CA LEU A 239 14.86 -1.93 -14.40
C LEU A 239 14.66 -2.93 -15.55
N ASP A 240 14.41 -4.21 -15.25
CA ASP A 240 13.98 -5.19 -16.24
C ASP A 240 12.54 -4.89 -16.69
N SER A 241 12.42 -4.22 -17.84
CA SER A 241 11.15 -3.90 -18.48
C SER A 241 10.58 -5.04 -19.34
N GLU A 242 11.30 -6.15 -19.49
CA GLU A 242 10.85 -7.27 -20.31
C GLU A 242 9.95 -8.24 -19.53
N LYS A 243 10.03 -8.22 -18.20
CA LYS A 243 9.35 -9.16 -17.32
C LYS A 243 8.55 -8.45 -16.25
N GLU A 244 7.43 -9.08 -15.91
CA GLU A 244 6.66 -8.74 -14.72
C GLU A 244 7.10 -9.64 -13.57
N HIS A 245 7.42 -9.06 -12.42
CA HIS A 245 7.93 -9.82 -11.27
C HIS A 245 6.91 -9.88 -10.14
N GLN A 246 6.94 -10.96 -9.35
CA GLN A 246 6.24 -11.07 -8.08
C GLN A 246 7.21 -11.51 -6.98
N GLY A 247 7.09 -10.94 -5.79
CA GLY A 247 7.96 -11.23 -4.64
C GLY A 247 8.36 -9.96 -3.90
N VAL A 248 9.19 -10.15 -2.87
CA VAL A 248 9.90 -9.04 -2.22
C VAL A 248 11.06 -8.66 -3.11
N ILE A 249 11.03 -7.43 -3.62
CA ILE A 249 12.04 -6.89 -4.52
C ILE A 249 13.21 -6.32 -3.71
N TYR A 250 12.92 -5.62 -2.62
CA TYR A 250 13.93 -5.07 -1.72
C TYR A 250 13.44 -5.07 -0.28
N GLN A 251 14.32 -5.43 0.65
CA GLN A 251 14.10 -5.30 2.09
C GLN A 251 15.42 -4.95 2.78
N ASN A 252 15.44 -3.83 3.50
CA ASN A 252 16.53 -3.48 4.39
C ASN A 252 16.24 -4.03 5.80
N GLU A 253 16.96 -5.08 6.21
CA GLU A 253 16.83 -5.69 7.53
C GLU A 253 17.30 -4.77 8.68
N GLU A 254 18.06 -3.71 8.36
CA GLU A 254 18.50 -2.68 9.31
C GLU A 254 17.59 -1.44 9.29
N SER A 255 16.37 -1.57 8.76
CA SER A 255 15.40 -0.46 8.72
C SER A 255 15.02 -0.01 10.13
N VAL A 256 15.01 1.30 10.35
CA VAL A 256 14.53 1.92 11.60
C VAL A 256 13.36 2.84 11.24
N PRO A 257 12.17 2.66 11.82
CA PRO A 257 11.00 3.43 11.46
C PRO A 257 11.11 4.88 11.95
N TYR A 258 10.32 5.77 11.33
CA TYR A 258 10.36 7.20 11.62
C TYR A 258 10.17 7.53 13.11
N HIS A 259 9.25 6.84 13.77
CA HIS A 259 8.87 7.11 15.15
C HIS A 259 10.04 6.81 16.10
N GLU A 260 10.67 5.65 15.98
CA GLU A 260 11.86 5.29 16.76
C GLU A 260 13.03 6.25 16.50
N GLN A 261 13.29 6.59 15.23
CA GLN A 261 14.39 7.50 14.87
C GLN A 261 14.22 8.90 15.49
N HIS A 262 12.98 9.34 15.70
CA HIS A 262 12.67 10.70 16.18
C HIS A 262 12.11 10.74 17.61
N GLY A 263 12.01 9.59 18.29
CA GLY A 263 11.45 9.47 19.64
C GLY A 263 9.96 9.84 19.71
N VAL A 264 9.17 9.44 18.71
CA VAL A 264 7.72 9.68 18.64
C VAL A 264 6.95 8.42 19.01
N ASP A 265 7.18 7.92 20.21
CA ASP A 265 6.70 6.60 20.65
C ASP A 265 5.47 6.69 21.58
N GLU A 266 5.08 7.91 21.95
CA GLU A 266 3.96 8.16 22.87
C GLU A 266 2.61 8.14 22.14
N ASP A 267 1.60 7.55 22.79
CA ASP A 267 0.21 7.63 22.36
C ASP A 267 -0.33 9.06 22.55
N MET A 268 -0.45 9.80 21.46
CA MET A 268 -0.95 11.18 21.45
C MET A 268 -2.46 11.30 21.67
N SER A 269 -3.20 10.18 21.69
CA SER A 269 -4.63 10.15 22.03
C SER A 269 -4.86 10.27 23.55
N VAL A 270 -3.82 10.01 24.36
CA VAL A 270 -3.85 10.22 25.80
C VAL A 270 -3.45 11.66 26.11
N ILE A 271 -4.45 12.54 26.25
CA ILE A 271 -4.22 13.95 26.58
C ILE A 271 -4.22 14.11 28.11
N PRO A 272 -3.09 14.48 28.76
CA PRO A 272 -3.05 14.70 30.19
C PRO A 272 -3.85 15.93 30.62
N ASP A 273 -4.38 15.90 31.84
CA ASP A 273 -5.11 17.04 32.41
C ASP A 273 -4.16 18.18 32.78
N GLY A 274 -4.45 19.38 32.27
CA GLY A 274 -3.72 20.61 32.60
C GLY A 274 -2.60 20.95 31.61
N ALA A 275 -1.88 22.03 31.90
CA ALA A 275 -0.73 22.43 31.08
C ALA A 275 0.48 21.53 31.41
N PRO A 276 1.38 21.27 30.45
CA PRO A 276 2.64 20.58 30.72
C PRO A 276 3.41 21.25 31.85
N GLU A 277 4.12 20.46 32.65
CA GLU A 277 4.98 20.99 33.71
C GLU A 277 6.01 21.98 33.12
N GLY A 278 6.19 23.13 33.77
CA GLY A 278 7.07 24.20 33.27
C GLY A 278 6.51 25.03 32.11
N ALA A 279 5.32 24.73 31.56
CA ALA A 279 4.73 25.53 30.47
C ALA A 279 4.52 27.00 30.87
N THR A 280 4.17 27.27 32.13
CA THR A 280 4.01 28.65 32.63
C THR A 280 5.37 29.36 32.76
N ASP A 281 6.43 28.63 33.05
CA ASP A 281 7.78 29.21 33.16
C ASP A 281 8.36 29.52 31.78
N LEU A 282 8.12 28.67 30.78
CA LEU A 282 8.40 28.97 29.37
C LEU A 282 7.66 30.23 28.88
N VAL A 283 6.38 30.37 29.24
CA VAL A 283 5.61 31.59 28.91
C VAL A 283 6.21 32.81 29.60
N ARG A 284 6.67 32.68 30.86
CA ARG A 284 7.34 33.77 31.58
C ARG A 284 8.72 34.13 31.02
N GLU A 285 9.45 33.18 30.45
CA GLU A 285 10.75 33.45 29.82
C GLU A 285 10.59 34.18 28.47
N PHE A 286 9.44 34.00 27.82
CA PHE A 286 9.13 34.65 26.55
C PHE A 286 8.67 36.11 26.68
N TYR A 287 8.20 36.53 27.86
CA TYR A 287 7.71 37.89 28.17
C TYR A 287 8.69 38.67 29.06
#